data_AF-A0A6G3XKB2-F1
#
_entry.id   AF-A0A6G3XKB2-F1
#
_cell.length_a   1.000
_cell.length_b   1.000
_cell.length_c   1.000
_cell.angle_alpha   90.00
_cell.angle_beta   90.00
_cell.angle_gamma   90.00
#
_symmetry.space_group_name_H-M   'P 1'
#
loop_
_entity.id
_entity.type
_entity.pdbx_description
1 polymer ?
#
loop_
_entity_poly.entity_id
_entity_poly.type
_entity_poly.pdbx_seq_one_letter_code
_entity_poly.pdbx_strand_id
1 'polypeptide(L)'
;PFRGSLTEAGPDTTIADPNAAGRFLKQVKENLRAVPDHGIGYGQLRHLDAASGAALAARPEPLTGFNYLGRYDVGENDAAAPEPWTPSPESAAVWRPAPALGVHTAVDLDITALRRPSGTELSVSWHHASRLVSDEEVAVLDRWWRTALETLVAAARTQTAGHTPSDLGLLSLSQDEIDEFEDEWRTT
;
A
#
# COMPACT_ATOMS: atom_id res chain seq x y z
N PRO A 1 4.54 -13.95 8.16
CA PRO A 1 3.34 -13.17 7.77
C PRO A 1 3.27 -11.92 8.64
N PHE A 2 3.22 -10.77 7.99
CA PHE A 2 2.94 -9.49 8.65
C PHE A 2 1.58 -9.59 9.35
N ARG A 3 1.52 -9.20 10.62
CA ARG A 3 0.27 -9.02 11.35
C ARG A 3 0.26 -7.59 11.88
N GLY A 4 -0.22 -6.66 11.07
CA GLY A 4 -0.72 -5.40 11.61
C GLY A 4 -1.97 -5.73 12.43
N SER A 5 -1.89 -5.62 13.74
CA SER A 5 -3.07 -5.72 14.58
C SER A 5 -3.69 -4.33 14.64
N LEU A 6 -4.92 -4.18 14.13
CA LEU A 6 -5.79 -3.04 14.38
C LEU A 6 -6.22 -3.11 15.86
N THR A 7 -5.30 -2.78 16.79
CA THR A 7 -5.53 -2.91 18.23
C THR A 7 -6.40 -1.78 18.80
N GLU A 8 -6.59 -0.68 18.07
CA GLU A 8 -7.18 0.54 18.64
C GLU A 8 -8.51 0.96 18.01
N ALA A 9 -8.83 0.51 16.80
CA ALA A 9 -10.13 0.70 16.19
C ALA A 9 -10.30 -0.28 15.02
N GLY A 10 -11.51 -0.80 14.81
CA GLY A 10 -11.80 -1.65 13.65
C GLY A 10 -11.57 -0.91 12.33
N PRO A 11 -11.43 -1.63 11.20
CA PRO A 11 -11.20 -1.01 9.89
C PRO A 11 -12.25 0.07 9.58
N ASP A 12 -13.50 -0.13 9.99
CA ASP A 12 -14.60 0.83 9.78
C ASP A 12 -14.34 2.20 10.44
N THR A 13 -13.75 2.21 11.64
CA THR A 13 -13.46 3.45 12.39
C THR A 13 -12.21 4.15 11.84
N THR A 14 -11.17 3.38 11.50
CA THR A 14 -9.92 3.92 10.91
C THR A 14 -10.15 4.48 9.52
N ILE A 15 -11.07 3.89 8.74
CA ILE A 15 -11.43 4.34 7.40
C ILE A 15 -12.29 5.62 7.43
N ALA A 16 -13.03 5.87 8.50
CA ALA A 16 -13.96 7.00 8.59
C ALA A 16 -13.40 8.23 9.34
N ASP A 17 -12.39 8.06 10.20
CA ASP A 17 -11.79 9.16 10.97
C ASP A 17 -10.41 9.56 10.42
N PRO A 18 -10.25 10.77 9.86
CA PRO A 18 -8.96 11.29 9.39
C PRO A 18 -7.83 11.24 10.43
N ASN A 19 -8.11 11.41 11.72
CA ASN A 19 -7.08 11.37 12.76
C ASN A 19 -6.63 9.93 13.04
N ALA A 20 -7.58 9.00 13.17
CA ALA A 20 -7.27 7.58 13.26
C ALA A 20 -6.52 7.07 12.02
N ALA A 21 -6.90 7.52 10.83
CA ALA A 21 -6.23 7.19 9.58
C ALA A 21 -4.76 7.68 9.57
N GLY A 22 -4.51 8.90 10.05
CA GLY A 22 -3.15 9.45 10.18
C GLY A 22 -2.27 8.65 11.13
N ARG A 23 -2.77 8.31 12.33
CA ARG A 23 -2.05 7.45 13.28
C ARG A 23 -1.75 6.06 12.71
N PHE A 24 -2.74 5.47 12.04
CA PHE A 24 -2.56 4.17 11.40
C PHE A 24 -1.50 4.23 10.29
N LEU A 25 -1.46 5.30 9.51
CA LEU A 25 -0.43 5.51 8.49
C LEU A 25 0.98 5.59 9.11
N LYS A 26 1.15 6.29 10.24
CA LYS A 26 2.41 6.32 11.00
C LYS A 26 2.83 4.90 11.43
N GLN A 27 1.89 4.11 11.95
CA GLN A 27 2.16 2.73 12.36
C GLN A 27 2.56 1.83 11.17
N VAL A 28 1.87 1.94 10.03
CA VAL A 28 2.23 1.20 8.81
C VAL A 28 3.62 1.61 8.31
N LYS A 29 3.97 2.89 8.35
CA LYS A 29 5.31 3.37 8.02
C LYS A 29 6.38 2.70 8.88
N GLU A 30 6.23 2.72 10.21
CA GLU A 30 7.19 2.10 11.13
C GLU A 30 7.30 0.59 10.94
N ASN A 31 6.16 -0.08 10.75
CA ASN A 31 6.13 -1.50 10.47
C ASN A 31 6.90 -1.87 9.19
N LEU A 32 6.74 -1.10 8.12
CA LEU A 32 7.48 -1.31 6.87
C LEU A 32 8.97 -1.01 7.02
N ARG A 33 9.33 0.00 7.82
CA ARG A 33 10.73 0.37 8.12
C ARG A 33 11.45 -0.67 8.98
N ALA A 34 10.73 -1.38 9.83
CA ALA A 34 11.29 -2.46 10.66
C ALA A 34 11.68 -3.71 9.84
N VAL A 35 11.20 -3.85 8.60
CA VAL A 35 11.54 -4.98 7.74
C VAL A 35 12.93 -4.77 7.13
N PRO A 36 13.92 -5.65 7.40
CA PRO A 36 15.26 -5.53 6.84
C PRO A 36 15.24 -5.68 5.32
N ASP A 37 16.01 -4.83 4.64
CA ASP A 37 16.24 -4.88 3.18
C ASP A 37 14.97 -5.07 2.35
N HIS A 38 13.88 -4.42 2.77
CA HIS A 38 12.57 -4.51 2.12
C HIS A 38 12.02 -5.94 1.97
N GLY A 39 12.47 -6.87 2.81
CA GLY A 39 11.98 -8.25 2.87
C GLY A 39 12.60 -9.21 1.85
N ILE A 40 13.60 -8.78 1.06
CA ILE A 40 14.23 -9.63 0.03
C ILE A 40 14.83 -10.93 0.59
N GLY A 41 15.25 -10.90 1.87
CA GLY A 41 15.79 -12.08 2.56
C GLY A 41 14.75 -13.16 2.86
N TYR A 42 13.46 -12.83 2.92
CA TYR A 42 12.42 -13.82 3.29
C TYR A 42 12.36 -14.99 2.30
N GLY A 43 12.28 -14.69 1.00
CA GLY A 43 12.22 -15.73 -0.03
C GLY A 43 13.49 -16.59 -0.06
N GLN A 44 14.66 -15.96 0.12
CA GLN A 44 15.94 -16.66 0.18
C GLN A 44 16.00 -17.62 1.38
N LEU A 45 15.66 -17.13 2.58
CA LEU A 45 15.67 -17.94 3.79
C LEU A 45 14.59 -19.04 3.77
N ARG A 46 13.42 -18.77 3.20
CA ARG A 46 12.31 -19.74 3.14
C ARG A 46 12.58 -20.85 2.13
N HIS A 47 13.12 -20.52 0.97
CA HIS A 47 13.17 -21.44 -0.17
C HIS A 47 14.57 -21.96 -0.51
N LEU A 48 15.64 -21.26 -0.12
CA LEU A 48 17.02 -21.61 -0.46
C LEU A 48 17.86 -22.04 0.75
N ASP A 49 17.50 -21.63 1.96
CA ASP A 49 18.20 -22.02 3.19
C ASP A 49 17.54 -23.23 3.87
N ALA A 50 18.27 -24.34 3.98
CA ALA A 50 17.76 -25.57 4.57
C ALA A 50 17.49 -25.45 6.08
N ALA A 51 18.26 -24.61 6.79
CA ALA A 51 18.12 -24.45 8.24
C ALA A 51 16.86 -23.64 8.62
N SER A 52 16.61 -22.55 7.88
CA SER A 52 15.50 -21.63 8.15
C SER A 52 14.21 -22.02 7.42
N GLY A 53 14.33 -22.76 6.31
CA GLY A 53 13.22 -23.07 5.41
C GLY A 53 12.03 -23.73 6.11
N ALA A 54 12.26 -24.76 6.94
CA ALA A 54 11.19 -25.46 7.65
C ALA A 54 10.45 -24.56 8.66
N ALA A 55 11.19 -23.73 9.41
CA ALA A 55 10.61 -22.83 10.39
C ALA A 55 9.78 -21.71 9.75
N LEU A 56 10.21 -21.22 8.58
CA LEU A 56 9.48 -20.22 7.81
C LEU A 56 8.29 -20.84 7.08
N ALA A 57 8.43 -22.04 6.52
CA ALA A 57 7.37 -22.82 5.85
C ALA A 57 6.17 -23.08 6.77
N ALA A 58 6.41 -23.34 8.06
CA ALA A 58 5.37 -23.55 9.05
C ALA A 58 4.55 -22.29 9.38
N ARG A 59 4.95 -21.11 8.90
CA ARG A 59 4.17 -19.88 9.10
C ARG A 59 2.98 -19.82 8.14
N PRO A 60 1.84 -19.24 8.56
CA PRO A 60 0.70 -19.02 7.68
C PRO A 60 1.08 -18.30 6.39
N GLU A 61 0.52 -18.77 5.28
CA GLU A 61 0.64 -18.10 3.99
C GLU A 61 -0.23 -16.84 3.95
N PRO A 62 0.22 -15.77 3.27
CA PRO A 62 -0.58 -14.59 3.07
C PRO A 62 -1.79 -14.92 2.19
N LEU A 63 -2.98 -14.47 2.61
CA LEU A 63 -4.21 -14.60 1.82
C LEU A 63 -4.42 -13.43 0.86
N THR A 64 -3.64 -12.36 1.02
CA THR A 64 -3.73 -11.14 0.22
C THR A 64 -2.36 -10.73 -0.31
N GLY A 65 -2.28 -10.38 -1.58
CA GLY A 65 -1.13 -9.77 -2.23
C GLY A 65 -1.34 -8.28 -2.47
N PHE A 66 -0.25 -7.54 -2.45
CA PHE A 66 -0.24 -6.11 -2.76
C PHE A 66 0.99 -5.81 -3.61
N ASN A 67 0.81 -5.10 -4.71
CA ASN A 67 1.91 -4.66 -5.56
C ASN A 67 1.65 -3.24 -6.07
N TYR A 68 2.63 -2.37 -5.88
CA TYR A 68 2.65 -1.05 -6.49
C TYR A 68 3.65 -1.05 -7.64
N LEU A 69 3.13 -1.09 -8.86
CA LEU A 69 3.91 -1.20 -10.11
C LEU A 69 4.69 0.06 -10.47
N GLY A 70 4.47 1.15 -9.71
CA GLY A 70 5.20 2.39 -9.88
C GLY A 70 4.40 3.46 -10.62
N ARG A 71 5.14 4.36 -11.27
CA ARG A 71 4.61 5.54 -11.94
C ARG A 71 5.02 5.54 -13.39
N TYR A 72 4.06 5.79 -14.28
CA TYR A 72 4.28 5.86 -15.71
C TYR A 72 3.76 7.18 -16.24
N ASP A 73 4.58 7.86 -17.03
CA ASP A 73 4.14 9.04 -17.77
C ASP A 73 3.41 8.58 -19.03
N VAL A 74 2.15 8.98 -19.17
CA VAL A 74 1.28 8.62 -20.28
C VAL A 74 0.69 9.88 -20.90
N GLY A 75 0.57 9.88 -22.24
CA GLY A 75 -0.03 10.99 -22.97
C GLY A 75 -1.54 11.15 -22.70
N GLU A 76 -2.11 12.21 -23.27
CA GLU A 76 -3.57 12.33 -23.42
C GLU A 76 -4.05 11.31 -24.47
N ASN A 77 -5.11 10.56 -24.15
CA ASN A 77 -5.63 9.54 -25.05
C ASN A 77 -6.23 10.14 -26.35
N ASP A 78 -6.60 11.43 -26.31
CA ASP A 78 -7.22 12.18 -27.42
C ASP A 78 -6.22 13.07 -28.21
N ALA A 79 -4.92 12.89 -28.00
CA ALA A 79 -3.91 13.67 -28.74
C ALA A 79 -3.96 13.34 -30.25
N ALA A 80 -4.03 14.37 -31.09
CA ALA A 80 -4.14 14.24 -32.55
C ALA A 80 -2.94 13.52 -33.21
N ALA A 81 -1.79 13.50 -32.53
CA ALA A 81 -0.63 12.70 -32.88
C ALA A 81 0.14 12.32 -31.60
N PRO A 82 0.71 11.11 -31.51
CA PRO A 82 1.56 10.74 -30.38
C PRO A 82 2.86 11.57 -30.40
N GLU A 83 3.22 12.14 -29.25
CA GLU A 83 4.53 12.77 -29.08
C GLU A 83 5.65 11.74 -29.27
N PRO A 84 6.83 12.12 -29.80
CA PRO A 84 7.97 11.22 -29.90
C PRO A 84 8.30 10.59 -28.54
N TRP A 85 8.57 9.28 -28.53
CA TRP A 85 8.85 8.50 -27.30
C TRP A 85 7.67 8.35 -26.33
N THR A 86 6.44 8.45 -26.82
CA THR A 86 5.24 8.04 -26.05
C THR A 86 5.13 6.50 -26.01
N PRO A 87 4.70 5.90 -24.87
CA PRO A 87 4.37 4.47 -24.82
C PRO A 87 3.42 4.05 -25.95
N SER A 88 3.66 2.87 -26.53
CA SER A 88 2.77 2.35 -27.57
C SER A 88 1.38 2.02 -27.00
N PRO A 89 0.31 2.01 -27.81
CA PRO A 89 -1.03 1.62 -27.34
C PRO A 89 -1.05 0.25 -26.63
N GLU A 90 -0.22 -0.69 -27.07
CA GLU A 90 -0.08 -2.03 -26.51
C GLU A 90 0.62 -2.05 -25.15
N SER A 91 1.33 -0.97 -24.79
CA SER A 91 2.04 -0.86 -23.51
C SER A 91 1.07 -0.83 -22.31
N ALA A 92 -0.23 -0.57 -22.55
CA ALA A 92 -1.28 -0.67 -21.54
C ALA A 92 -1.27 -2.00 -20.77
N ALA A 93 -0.92 -3.11 -21.43
CA ALA A 93 -0.83 -4.43 -20.81
C ALA A 93 0.28 -4.54 -19.74
N VAL A 94 1.28 -3.63 -19.76
CA VAL A 94 2.39 -3.62 -18.79
C VAL A 94 1.95 -3.02 -17.45
N TRP A 95 1.10 -1.99 -17.48
CA TRP A 95 0.65 -1.29 -16.27
C TRP A 95 -0.82 -1.58 -15.89
N ARG A 96 -1.55 -2.32 -16.73
CA ARG A 96 -2.86 -2.93 -16.45
C ARG A 96 -2.75 -4.43 -16.76
N PRO A 97 -2.27 -5.23 -15.80
CA PRO A 97 -2.07 -6.66 -16.01
C PRO A 97 -3.38 -7.33 -16.44
N ALA A 98 -3.32 -8.25 -17.40
CA ALA A 98 -4.51 -8.90 -17.94
C ALA A 98 -5.24 -9.71 -16.85
N PRO A 99 -6.59 -9.78 -16.85
CA PRO A 99 -7.37 -10.54 -15.86
C PRO A 99 -7.04 -12.04 -15.79
N ALA A 100 -6.41 -12.58 -16.84
CA ALA A 100 -6.07 -14.00 -16.96
C ALA A 100 -4.74 -14.39 -16.29
N LEU A 101 -4.03 -13.44 -15.67
CA LEU A 101 -2.89 -13.77 -14.82
C LEU A 101 -3.42 -14.52 -13.59
N GLY A 102 -2.90 -15.72 -13.35
CA GLY A 102 -3.25 -16.48 -12.16
C GLY A 102 -2.96 -15.66 -10.90
N VAL A 103 -3.75 -15.87 -9.87
CA VAL A 103 -3.53 -15.20 -8.58
C VAL A 103 -2.41 -15.86 -7.80
N HIS A 104 -1.61 -15.05 -7.12
CA HIS A 104 -0.56 -15.49 -6.21
C HIS A 104 -1.12 -15.78 -4.81
N THR A 105 -2.19 -15.08 -4.42
CA THR A 105 -2.92 -15.29 -3.17
C THR A 105 -4.42 -15.48 -3.42
N ALA A 106 -5.27 -15.41 -2.38
CA ALA A 106 -6.72 -15.45 -2.59
C ALA A 106 -7.22 -14.15 -3.24
N VAL A 107 -6.61 -13.01 -2.91
CA VAL A 107 -6.92 -11.67 -3.45
C VAL A 107 -5.63 -10.87 -3.61
N ASP A 108 -5.29 -10.47 -4.83
CA ASP A 108 -4.16 -9.60 -5.12
C ASP A 108 -4.64 -8.21 -5.57
N LEU A 109 -3.99 -7.16 -5.06
CA LEU A 109 -4.22 -5.77 -5.40
C LEU A 109 -3.00 -5.19 -6.12
N ASP A 110 -3.16 -4.86 -7.40
CA ASP A 110 -2.15 -4.19 -8.21
C ASP A 110 -2.51 -2.71 -8.42
N ILE A 111 -1.57 -1.82 -8.17
CA ILE A 111 -1.75 -0.37 -8.31
C ILE A 111 -0.66 0.21 -9.21
N THR A 112 -1.09 1.03 -10.16
CA THR A 112 -0.21 1.83 -11.01
C THR A 112 -0.62 3.29 -10.97
N ALA A 113 0.32 4.21 -10.78
CA ALA A 113 0.08 5.64 -10.97
C ALA A 113 0.36 6.04 -12.43
N LEU A 114 -0.65 6.55 -13.12
CA LEU A 114 -0.57 7.07 -14.48
C LEU A 114 -0.52 8.59 -14.42
N ARG A 115 0.64 9.16 -14.75
CA ARG A 115 0.82 10.61 -14.80
C ARG A 115 0.43 11.12 -16.18
N ARG A 116 -0.62 11.94 -16.21
CA ARG A 116 -1.10 12.66 -17.39
C ARG A 116 -0.83 14.16 -17.22
N PRO A 117 -0.87 14.93 -18.31
CA PRO A 117 -0.85 16.40 -18.23
C PRO A 117 -1.96 16.97 -17.33
N SER A 118 -3.13 16.33 -17.33
CA SER A 118 -4.31 16.69 -16.51
C SER A 118 -4.21 16.30 -15.03
N GLY A 119 -3.27 15.42 -14.66
CA GLY A 119 -3.08 14.97 -13.29
C GLY A 119 -2.60 13.52 -13.18
N THR A 120 -2.45 13.04 -11.95
CA THR A 120 -2.14 11.62 -11.68
C THR A 120 -3.42 10.84 -11.44
N GLU A 121 -3.61 9.77 -12.20
CA GLU A 121 -4.68 8.79 -12.06
C GLU A 121 -4.11 7.52 -11.42
N LEU A 122 -4.80 6.95 -10.42
CA LEU A 122 -4.46 5.61 -9.93
C LEU A 122 -5.30 4.58 -10.69
N SER A 123 -4.60 3.70 -11.41
CA SER A 123 -5.19 2.49 -11.98
C SER A 123 -5.06 1.37 -10.96
N VAL A 124 -6.18 0.81 -10.55
CA VAL A 124 -6.27 -0.21 -9.50
C VAL A 124 -6.90 -1.46 -10.10
N SER A 125 -6.28 -2.62 -9.89
CA SER A 125 -6.77 -3.90 -10.40
C SER A 125 -6.82 -4.91 -9.27
N TRP A 126 -7.98 -5.54 -9.11
CA TRP A 126 -8.19 -6.65 -8.21
C TRP A 126 -8.13 -7.95 -8.99
N HIS A 127 -7.31 -8.89 -8.52
CA HIS A 127 -7.27 -10.26 -9.02
C HIS A 127 -7.68 -11.18 -7.88
N HIS A 128 -8.57 -12.14 -8.12
CA HIS A 128 -9.04 -13.02 -7.05
C HIS A 128 -9.30 -14.45 -7.52
N ALA A 129 -9.09 -15.39 -6.60
CA ALA A 129 -9.48 -16.78 -6.82
C ALA A 129 -11.00 -16.89 -6.71
N SER A 130 -11.70 -16.87 -7.85
CA SER A 130 -13.18 -16.85 -7.92
C SER A 130 -13.89 -18.02 -7.21
N ARG A 131 -13.16 -19.09 -6.88
CA ARG A 131 -13.67 -20.21 -6.06
C ARG A 131 -13.64 -19.95 -4.55
N LEU A 132 -12.83 -18.98 -4.12
CA LEU A 132 -12.61 -18.61 -2.72
C LEU A 132 -13.25 -17.26 -2.38
N VAL A 133 -13.26 -16.33 -3.33
CA VAL A 133 -13.77 -14.96 -3.17
C VAL A 133 -14.65 -14.64 -4.37
N SER A 134 -15.82 -14.06 -4.12
CA SER A 134 -16.77 -13.67 -5.17
C SER A 134 -16.50 -12.26 -5.69
N ASP A 135 -17.01 -11.96 -6.89
CA ASP A 135 -16.96 -10.59 -7.44
C ASP A 135 -17.68 -9.57 -6.54
N GLU A 136 -18.72 -10.00 -5.82
CA GLU A 136 -19.44 -9.14 -4.86
C GLU A 136 -18.56 -8.77 -3.66
N GLU A 137 -17.83 -9.74 -3.11
CA GLU A 137 -16.88 -9.50 -2.01
C GLU A 137 -15.73 -8.60 -2.45
N VAL A 138 -15.20 -8.79 -3.67
CA VAL A 138 -14.18 -7.88 -4.23
C VAL A 138 -14.75 -6.48 -4.43
N ALA A 139 -16.01 -6.34 -4.88
CA ALA A 139 -16.64 -5.03 -5.02
C ALA A 139 -16.85 -4.33 -3.67
N VAL A 140 -17.11 -5.07 -2.58
CA VAL A 140 -17.14 -4.52 -1.22
C VAL A 140 -15.75 -4.01 -0.82
N LEU A 141 -14.73 -4.84 -1.05
CA LEU A 141 -13.34 -4.51 -0.72
C LEU A 141 -12.85 -3.27 -1.49
N ASP A 142 -13.18 -3.14 -2.77
CA ASP A 142 -12.86 -1.97 -3.59
C ASP A 142 -13.47 -0.68 -3.01
N ARG A 143 -14.75 -0.73 -2.60
CA ARG A 143 -15.41 0.42 -1.97
C ARG A 143 -14.70 0.83 -0.68
N TRP A 144 -14.40 -0.13 0.20
CA TRP A 144 -13.71 0.14 1.45
C TRP A 144 -12.29 0.68 1.22
N TRP A 145 -11.55 0.10 0.30
CA TRP A 145 -10.21 0.57 -0.07
C TRP A 145 -10.24 2.00 -0.60
N ARG A 146 -11.21 2.33 -1.47
CA ARG A 146 -11.39 3.68 -2.01
C ARG A 146 -11.73 4.68 -0.91
N THR A 147 -12.69 4.35 -0.04
CA THR A 147 -13.04 5.21 1.10
C THR A 147 -11.85 5.44 2.01
N ALA A 148 -11.07 4.39 2.31
CA ALA A 148 -9.86 4.50 3.14
C ALA A 148 -8.84 5.46 2.51
N LEU A 149 -8.60 5.32 1.21
CA LEU A 149 -7.66 6.18 0.49
C LEU A 149 -8.15 7.64 0.45
N GLU A 150 -9.44 7.87 0.21
CA GLU A 150 -10.04 9.21 0.21
C GLU A 150 -9.90 9.88 1.58
N THR A 151 -10.15 9.14 2.67
CA THR A 151 -9.95 9.63 4.04
C THR A 151 -8.50 9.97 4.31
N LEU A 152 -7.55 9.12 3.90
CA LEU A 152 -6.11 9.39 4.04
C LEU A 152 -5.68 10.62 3.24
N VAL A 153 -6.20 10.80 2.01
CA VAL A 153 -5.94 11.99 1.20
C VAL A 153 -6.52 13.25 1.84
N ALA A 154 -7.73 13.17 2.39
CA ALA A 154 -8.35 14.29 3.10
C ALA A 154 -7.57 14.66 4.37
N ALA A 155 -7.11 13.66 5.13
CA ALA A 155 -6.25 13.85 6.30
C ALA A 155 -4.94 14.54 5.89
N ALA A 156 -4.25 14.02 4.87
CA ALA A 156 -2.98 14.57 4.39
C ALA A 156 -3.06 16.01 3.86
N ARG A 157 -4.26 16.48 3.47
CA ARG A 157 -4.48 17.86 3.03
C ARG A 157 -4.72 18.84 4.18
N THR A 158 -5.20 18.36 5.32
CA THR A 158 -5.64 19.22 6.44
C THR A 158 -4.74 19.12 7.65
N GLN A 159 -4.02 18.00 7.81
CA GLN A 159 -3.14 17.73 8.92
C GLN A 159 -1.68 17.94 8.50
N THR A 160 -0.86 18.40 9.43
CA THR A 160 0.60 18.38 9.26
C THR A 160 1.10 16.95 9.37
N ALA A 161 2.03 16.57 8.51
CA ALA A 161 2.76 15.31 8.67
C ALA A 161 3.57 15.39 9.98
N GLY A 162 3.12 14.70 11.03
CA GLY A 162 3.89 14.52 12.24
C GLY A 162 5.03 13.51 12.04
N HIS A 163 5.99 13.53 12.94
CA HIS A 163 7.14 12.64 12.96
C HIS A 163 6.78 11.25 13.46
N THR A 164 7.64 10.30 13.11
CA THR A 164 7.64 8.91 13.57
C THR A 164 9.04 8.54 14.05
N PRO A 165 9.21 7.48 14.87
CA PRO A 165 10.52 7.08 15.39
C PRO A 165 11.60 6.94 14.32
N SER A 166 11.27 6.39 13.14
CA SER A 166 12.23 6.25 12.03
C SER A 166 12.74 7.57 11.44
N ASP A 167 12.10 8.71 11.74
CA ASP A 167 12.60 10.04 11.34
C ASP A 167 13.68 10.58 12.29
N LEU A 168 13.80 10.01 13.50
CA LEU A 168 14.64 10.50 14.59
C LEU A 168 15.79 9.53 14.90
N GLY A 169 16.46 8.99 13.87
CA GLY A 169 17.38 7.85 13.96
C GLY A 169 18.58 7.93 14.91
N LEU A 170 18.77 9.04 15.65
CA LEU A 170 19.77 9.18 16.72
C LEU A 170 19.17 9.05 18.13
N LEU A 171 17.84 9.04 18.25
CA LEU A 171 17.11 8.98 19.51
C LEU A 171 16.21 7.74 19.52
N SER A 172 16.09 7.11 20.69
CA SER A 172 15.12 6.03 20.91
C SER A 172 13.88 6.64 21.55
N LEU A 173 12.98 7.19 20.72
CA LEU A 173 11.71 7.76 21.15
C LEU A 173 10.55 6.90 20.64
N SER A 174 9.57 6.68 21.51
CA SER A 174 8.27 6.11 21.17
C SER A 174 7.42 7.12 20.39
N GLN A 175 6.37 6.63 19.72
CA GLN A 175 5.43 7.53 19.04
C GLN A 175 4.72 8.47 20.02
N ASP A 176 4.41 8.00 21.23
CA ASP A 176 3.74 8.80 22.27
C ASP A 176 4.63 9.96 22.74
N GLU A 177 5.92 9.72 22.96
CA GLU A 177 6.88 10.78 23.32
C GLU A 177 7.03 11.82 22.20
N ILE A 178 7.04 11.38 20.94
CA ILE A 178 7.10 12.28 19.79
C ILE A 178 5.84 13.14 19.71
N ASP A 179 4.67 12.51 19.85
CA ASP A 179 3.39 13.22 19.80
C ASP A 179 3.28 14.23 20.98
N GLU A 180 3.77 13.88 22.17
CA GLU A 180 3.85 14.80 23.32
C GLU A 180 4.75 16.02 23.03
N PHE A 181 5.93 15.81 22.46
CA PHE A 181 6.80 16.92 22.06
C PHE A 181 6.17 17.78 20.96
N GLU A 182 5.50 17.17 19.98
CA GLU A 182 4.81 17.92 18.94
C GLU A 182 3.68 18.78 19.52
N ASP A 183 2.93 18.27 20.50
CA ASP A 183 1.84 19.00 21.14
C ASP A 183 2.36 20.15 22.03
N GLU A 184 3.40 19.93 22.83
CA GLU A 184 3.98 20.96 23.72
C GLU A 184 4.58 22.13 22.91
N TRP A 185 5.25 21.84 21.79
CA TRP A 185 6.01 22.84 21.03
C TRP A 185 5.22 23.47 19.88
N ARG A 186 3.99 23.02 19.61
CA ARG A 186 3.07 23.62 18.62
C ARG A 186 2.31 24.83 19.14
N THR A 187 2.25 25.01 20.47
CA THR A 187 1.56 26.11 21.15
C THR A 187 2.37 27.39 21.34
N THR A 188 3.59 27.48 20.81
CA THR A 188 4.46 28.67 20.88
C THR A 188 4.67 29.29 19.50
#